data_AF-A0A844I404-F1
#
_entry.id   AF-A0A844I404-F1
#
_cell.length_a   1.000
_cell.length_b   1.000
_cell.length_c   1.000
_cell.angle_alpha   90.00
_cell.angle_beta   90.00
_cell.angle_gamma   90.00
#
_symmetry.space_group_name_H-M   'P 1'
#
loop_
_entity.id
_entity.type
_entity.pdbx_description
1 polymer ?
#
loop_
_entity_poly.entity_id
_entity_poly.type
_entity_poly.pdbx_seq_one_letter_code
_entity_poly.pdbx_strand_id
1 'polypeptide(L)'
;MADKDLRIRSDKQAIDQFINEVRSLPKQGGGQGRLIFALDATASREATWDQACHLQSELFMATRDLGGLAIQLCYYRGFGEFKATGFVTGTGQLLNLMNGVSCLGGRTQISRVLAHAVKETRTNPVKAVVFIGDCCEEPVDELCHTAGELGMLRTPVFMFHEGSDAHARAVFQQVSKLSGGAYAPFDRSSPQVLKDLMAAVAVYASGGAKALQDFSSRSSPEVKRLTKQIR
;
A
#
# COMPACT_ATOMS: atom_id res chain seq x y z
N MET A 1 28.48 25.03 -29.00
CA MET A 1 27.30 24.81 -29.88
C MET A 1 27.46 23.42 -30.47
N ALA A 2 26.55 22.46 -30.41
CA ALA A 2 25.22 22.31 -29.82
C ALA A 2 25.08 20.79 -29.54
N ASP A 3 24.77 20.39 -28.31
CA ASP A 3 23.44 19.97 -27.85
C ASP A 3 22.81 18.82 -28.65
N LYS A 4 22.62 17.67 -27.99
CA LYS A 4 21.82 16.55 -28.49
C LYS A 4 21.02 15.94 -27.34
N ASP A 5 19.99 16.68 -26.97
CA ASP A 5 18.83 16.28 -26.19
C ASP A 5 18.34 14.85 -26.51
N LEU A 6 18.44 13.95 -25.54
CA LEU A 6 17.73 12.67 -25.54
C LEU A 6 16.31 12.90 -24.99
N ARG A 7 15.37 13.23 -25.87
CA ARG A 7 13.94 13.24 -25.55
C ARG A 7 13.42 11.81 -25.42
N ILE A 8 13.21 11.36 -24.19
CA ILE A 8 12.40 10.16 -23.89
C ILE A 8 10.93 10.57 -24.05
N ARG A 9 10.34 10.20 -25.19
CA ARG A 9 8.88 10.25 -25.38
C ARG A 9 8.27 9.11 -24.56
N SER A 10 7.44 9.46 -23.57
CA SER A 10 6.60 8.51 -22.85
C SER A 10 5.60 7.88 -23.82
N ASP A 11 5.74 6.58 -24.09
CA ASP A 11 4.84 5.81 -24.96
C ASP A 11 3.47 5.59 -24.30
N LYS A 12 2.56 6.56 -24.47
CA LYS A 12 1.12 6.45 -24.16
C LYS A 12 0.48 5.21 -24.79
N GLN A 13 0.95 4.79 -25.97
CA GLN A 13 0.41 3.63 -26.69
C GLN A 13 0.62 2.30 -25.96
N ALA A 14 1.73 2.14 -25.22
CA ALA A 14 2.00 0.92 -24.45
C ALA A 14 1.05 0.80 -23.24
N ILE A 15 0.66 1.93 -22.66
CA ILE A 15 -0.28 2.01 -21.54
C ILE A 15 -1.72 1.73 -22.01
N ASP A 16 -2.11 2.28 -23.17
CA ASP A 16 -3.46 2.08 -23.71
C ASP A 16 -3.71 0.64 -24.20
N GLN A 17 -2.70 -0.03 -24.76
CA GLN A 17 -2.79 -1.46 -25.12
C GLN A 17 -2.88 -2.35 -23.88
N PHE A 18 -2.15 -2.01 -22.82
CA PHE A 18 -2.19 -2.70 -21.53
C PHE A 18 -3.56 -2.59 -20.86
N ILE A 19 -4.21 -1.43 -20.90
CA ILE A 19 -5.58 -1.23 -20.41
C ILE A 19 -6.57 -2.14 -21.15
N ASN A 20 -6.38 -2.35 -22.46
CA ASN A 20 -7.26 -3.23 -23.24
C ASN A 20 -7.06 -4.72 -22.94
N GLU A 21 -5.85 -5.14 -22.58
CA GLU A 21 -5.55 -6.54 -22.26
C GLU A 21 -6.10 -6.93 -20.88
N VAL A 22 -6.01 -6.03 -19.89
CA VAL A 22 -6.58 -6.22 -18.54
C VAL A 22 -8.11 -6.36 -18.57
N ARG A 23 -8.79 -5.70 -19.51
CA ARG A 23 -10.25 -5.84 -19.72
C ARG A 23 -10.68 -7.25 -20.11
N SER A 24 -9.77 -8.08 -20.62
CA SER A 24 -10.09 -9.43 -21.11
C SER A 24 -9.98 -10.54 -20.06
N LEU A 25 -9.48 -10.22 -18.86
CA LEU A 25 -9.31 -11.22 -17.79
C LEU A 25 -10.64 -11.54 -17.08
N PRO A 26 -10.95 -12.82 -16.83
CA PRO A 26 -12.22 -13.22 -16.22
C PRO A 26 -12.31 -12.75 -14.77
N LYS A 27 -13.44 -12.12 -14.42
CA LYS A 27 -13.80 -11.75 -13.05
C LYS A 27 -14.00 -13.02 -12.22
N GLN A 28 -13.09 -13.33 -11.30
CA GLN A 28 -13.28 -14.42 -10.35
C GLN A 28 -14.37 -14.01 -9.35
N GLY A 29 -15.47 -14.76 -9.32
CA GLY A 29 -16.62 -14.52 -8.44
C GLY A 29 -16.25 -14.64 -6.96
N GLY A 30 -16.12 -13.51 -6.30
CA GLY A 30 -15.97 -13.36 -4.86
C GLY A 30 -16.29 -11.92 -4.52
N GLY A 31 -16.96 -11.67 -3.39
CA GLY A 31 -17.42 -10.33 -3.01
C GLY A 31 -16.31 -9.26 -3.01
N GLN A 32 -16.73 -8.01 -2.89
CA GLN A 32 -15.84 -6.84 -2.93
C GLN A 32 -14.62 -7.01 -2.00
N GLY A 33 -13.42 -6.98 -2.59
CA GLY A 33 -12.16 -7.09 -1.86
C GLY A 33 -12.03 -5.94 -0.88
N ARG A 34 -11.55 -6.20 0.34
CA ARG A 34 -11.36 -5.18 1.38
C ARG A 34 -9.88 -4.93 1.59
N LEU A 35 -9.45 -3.67 1.54
CA LEU A 35 -8.07 -3.23 1.76
C LEU A 35 -8.05 -2.22 2.91
N ILE A 36 -7.14 -2.40 3.86
CA ILE A 36 -6.81 -1.34 4.82
C ILE A 36 -5.60 -0.58 4.28
N PHE A 37 -5.75 0.72 4.10
CA PHE A 37 -4.67 1.63 3.72
C PHE A 37 -4.29 2.47 4.93
N ALA A 38 -3.15 2.15 5.54
CA ALA A 38 -2.68 2.72 6.78
C ALA A 38 -1.45 3.61 6.58
N LEU A 39 -1.44 4.75 7.26
CA LEU A 39 -0.42 5.78 7.10
C LEU A 39 0.10 6.28 8.44
N ASP A 40 1.41 6.42 8.53
CA ASP A 40 2.03 7.31 9.50
C ASP A 40 1.81 8.77 9.07
N ALA A 41 1.03 9.54 9.85
CA ALA A 41 0.80 10.97 9.64
C ALA A 41 1.50 11.81 10.71
N THR A 42 2.71 11.43 11.11
CA THR A 42 3.60 12.25 11.94
C THR A 42 4.25 13.40 11.17
N ALA A 43 4.68 14.45 11.87
CA ALA A 43 5.19 15.69 11.27
C ALA A 43 6.45 15.52 10.38
N SER A 44 7.25 14.45 10.55
CA SER A 44 8.39 14.16 9.65
C SER A 44 7.97 13.95 8.19
N ARG A 45 6.67 13.71 7.95
CA ARG A 45 6.13 13.25 6.67
C ARG A 45 5.27 14.26 5.92
N GLU A 46 5.18 15.52 6.34
CA GLU A 46 4.31 16.53 5.69
C GLU A 46 4.56 16.65 4.18
N ALA A 47 5.82 16.71 3.73
CA ALA A 47 6.14 16.78 2.30
C ALA A 47 5.84 15.48 1.52
N THR A 48 5.87 14.33 2.18
CA THR A 48 5.56 13.03 1.55
C THR A 48 4.06 12.75 1.58
N TRP A 49 3.35 13.31 2.55
CA TRP A 49 1.90 13.28 2.63
C TRP A 49 1.26 13.90 1.39
N ASP A 50 1.73 15.08 0.98
CA ASP A 50 1.26 15.75 -0.23
C ASP A 50 1.51 14.93 -1.50
N GLN A 51 2.63 14.20 -1.56
CA GLN A 51 2.94 13.29 -2.67
C GLN A 51 2.07 12.03 -2.65
N ALA A 52 1.86 11.42 -1.49
CA ALA A 52 0.98 10.26 -1.33
C ALA A 52 -0.46 10.61 -1.69
N CYS A 53 -0.91 11.82 -1.34
CA CYS A 53 -2.14 12.40 -1.87
C CYS A 53 -2.04 12.48 -3.39
N HIS A 54 -1.04 13.10 -4.00
CA HIS A 54 -0.99 13.19 -5.47
C HIS A 54 -1.02 11.82 -6.21
N LEU A 55 -0.47 10.76 -5.60
CA LEU A 55 -0.40 9.39 -6.17
C LEU A 55 -1.69 8.56 -5.94
N GLN A 56 -2.68 9.09 -5.22
CA GLN A 56 -3.93 8.38 -4.86
C GLN A 56 -4.81 7.97 -6.05
N SER A 57 -4.73 8.70 -7.17
CA SER A 57 -5.45 8.39 -8.40
C SER A 57 -5.06 7.01 -8.93
N GLU A 58 -3.83 6.58 -8.70
CA GLU A 58 -3.24 5.38 -9.29
C GLU A 58 -3.65 4.11 -8.55
N LEU A 59 -3.74 4.20 -7.21
CA LEU A 59 -4.29 3.17 -6.34
C LEU A 59 -5.68 2.75 -6.82
N PHE A 60 -6.51 3.73 -7.18
CA PHE A 60 -7.85 3.48 -7.67
C PHE A 60 -7.93 3.25 -9.18
N MET A 61 -7.07 3.84 -10.01
CA MET A 61 -7.02 3.54 -11.44
C MET A 61 -6.63 2.09 -11.68
N ALA A 62 -5.71 1.55 -10.87
CA ALA A 62 -5.35 0.14 -10.88
C ALA A 62 -6.52 -0.79 -10.46
N THR A 63 -7.45 -0.30 -9.61
CA THR A 63 -8.59 -1.08 -9.11
C THR A 63 -9.89 -0.80 -9.85
N ARG A 64 -9.98 0.26 -10.65
CA ARG A 64 -11.20 0.67 -11.35
C ARG A 64 -11.66 -0.43 -12.33
N ASP A 65 -10.69 -1.10 -12.94
CA ASP A 65 -10.92 -2.15 -13.93
C ASP A 65 -10.96 -3.55 -13.26
N LEU A 66 -10.49 -3.67 -12.02
CA LEU A 66 -10.50 -4.87 -11.18
C LEU A 66 -11.61 -4.75 -10.13
N GLY A 67 -12.83 -5.07 -10.55
CA GLY A 67 -14.08 -4.80 -9.84
C GLY A 67 -14.05 -4.84 -8.31
N GLY A 68 -14.67 -3.83 -7.69
CA GLY A 68 -15.16 -3.89 -6.33
C GLY A 68 -14.07 -4.00 -5.27
N LEU A 69 -13.12 -3.06 -5.20
CA LEU A 69 -12.29 -2.87 -4.02
C LEU A 69 -12.95 -1.84 -3.08
N ALA A 70 -13.02 -2.18 -1.79
CA ALA A 70 -13.39 -1.31 -0.70
C ALA A 70 -12.14 -0.99 0.13
N ILE A 71 -11.85 0.29 0.32
CA ILE A 71 -10.64 0.76 1.00
C ILE A 71 -11.04 1.45 2.31
N GLN A 72 -10.40 1.08 3.40
CA GLN A 72 -10.49 1.80 4.67
C GLN A 72 -9.21 2.60 4.89
N LEU A 73 -9.34 3.92 5.05
CA LEU A 73 -8.22 4.77 5.42
C LEU A 73 -8.00 4.67 6.92
N CYS A 74 -6.78 4.33 7.32
CA CYS A 74 -6.33 4.38 8.70
C CYS A 74 -5.11 5.30 8.80
N TYR A 75 -5.03 6.06 9.89
CA TYR A 75 -3.82 6.82 10.18
C TYR A 75 -3.66 7.00 11.68
N TYR A 76 -2.41 7.19 12.08
CA TYR A 76 -2.10 7.72 13.39
C TYR A 76 -1.29 9.01 13.26
N ARG A 77 -1.39 9.85 14.29
CA ARG A 77 -0.63 11.10 14.41
C ARG A 77 -0.64 11.58 15.86
N GLY A 78 0.16 12.59 16.15
CA GLY A 78 0.11 13.24 17.46
C GLY A 78 0.44 12.30 18.63
N PHE A 79 -0.04 12.66 19.81
CA PHE A 79 0.12 11.88 21.04
C PHE A 79 -1.06 10.91 21.25
N GLY A 80 -1.14 9.87 20.42
CA GLY A 80 -2.12 8.80 20.61
C GLY A 80 -3.42 8.96 19.82
N GLU A 81 -3.46 9.79 18.77
CA GLU A 81 -4.59 9.81 17.84
C GLU A 81 -4.42 8.65 16.85
N PHE A 82 -5.42 7.77 16.79
CA PHE A 82 -5.59 6.76 15.76
C PHE A 82 -7.00 6.88 15.19
N LYS A 83 -7.12 6.93 13.87
CA LYS A 83 -8.40 7.02 13.17
C LYS A 83 -8.49 5.96 12.10
N ALA A 84 -9.68 5.37 11.99
CA ALA A 84 -10.07 4.46 10.93
C ALA A 84 -11.41 4.93 10.37
N THR A 85 -11.50 5.09 9.05
CA THR A 85 -12.74 5.51 8.38
C THR A 85 -13.68 4.31 8.18
N GLY A 86 -14.85 4.55 7.59
CA GLY A 86 -15.58 3.47 6.92
C GLY A 86 -14.82 2.97 5.69
N PHE A 87 -15.18 1.78 5.22
CA PHE A 87 -14.74 1.28 3.93
C PHE A 87 -15.43 2.06 2.80
N VAL A 88 -14.64 2.67 1.92
CA VAL A 88 -15.13 3.44 0.77
C VAL A 88 -14.77 2.76 -0.54
N THR A 89 -15.64 2.87 -1.52
CA THR A 89 -15.48 2.23 -2.84
C THR A 89 -15.24 3.26 -3.94
N GLY A 90 -15.39 4.56 -3.61
CA GLY A 90 -15.29 5.66 -4.56
C GLY A 90 -13.99 6.43 -4.39
N THR A 91 -13.34 6.72 -5.51
CA THR A 91 -12.08 7.49 -5.58
C THR A 91 -12.20 8.84 -4.90
N GLY A 92 -13.26 9.59 -5.20
CA GLY A 92 -13.51 10.92 -4.64
C GLY A 92 -13.77 10.91 -3.14
N GLN A 93 -14.32 9.82 -2.60
CA GLN A 93 -14.56 9.71 -1.14
C GLN A 93 -13.24 9.49 -0.40
N LEU A 94 -12.37 8.60 -0.89
CA LEU A 94 -11.05 8.41 -0.30
C LEU A 94 -10.20 9.68 -0.41
N LEU A 95 -10.25 10.34 -1.56
CA LEU A 95 -9.57 11.63 -1.80
C LEU A 95 -9.95 12.67 -0.73
N ASN A 96 -11.25 12.85 -0.51
CA ASN A 96 -11.72 13.82 0.48
C ASN A 96 -11.28 13.45 1.90
N LEU A 97 -11.24 12.15 2.23
CA LEU A 97 -10.75 11.68 3.51
C LEU A 97 -9.24 11.92 3.67
N MET A 98 -8.44 11.66 2.64
CA MET A 98 -7.00 11.91 2.62
C MET A 98 -6.68 13.41 2.70
N ASN A 99 -7.34 14.25 1.90
CA ASN A 99 -7.15 15.71 1.96
C ASN A 99 -7.50 16.31 3.35
N GLY A 100 -8.30 15.61 4.16
CA GLY A 100 -8.64 16.03 5.52
C GLY A 100 -7.62 15.62 6.59
N VAL A 101 -6.59 14.84 6.24
CA VAL A 101 -5.54 14.44 7.17
C VAL A 101 -4.44 15.49 7.16
N SER A 102 -4.04 15.93 8.35
CA SER A 102 -2.88 16.79 8.58
C SER A 102 -1.84 16.06 9.43
N CYS A 103 -0.56 16.30 9.14
CA CYS A 103 0.53 15.70 9.89
C CYS A 103 0.70 16.42 11.25
N LEU A 104 0.91 15.65 12.32
CA LEU A 104 1.15 16.19 13.67
C LEU A 104 2.32 15.47 14.34
N GLY A 105 3.21 16.21 15.02
CA GLY A 105 4.33 15.63 15.75
C GLY A 105 3.84 14.63 16.81
N GLY A 106 4.42 13.44 16.85
CA GLY A 106 3.89 12.32 17.62
C GLY A 106 4.83 11.11 17.64
N ARG A 107 4.35 10.01 18.22
CA ARG A 107 5.05 8.71 18.26
C ARG A 107 4.38 7.73 17.28
N THR A 108 5.12 6.71 16.84
CA THR A 108 4.53 5.64 16.03
C THR A 108 3.45 4.89 16.81
N GLN A 109 2.41 4.46 16.09
CA GLN A 109 1.29 3.68 16.64
C GLN A 109 0.91 2.51 15.71
N ILE A 110 1.91 1.85 15.14
CA ILE A 110 1.79 0.68 14.25
C ILE A 110 1.04 -0.46 14.94
N SER A 111 1.24 -0.65 16.25
CA SER A 111 0.52 -1.63 17.06
C SER A 111 -1.00 -1.47 16.94
N ARG A 112 -1.48 -0.22 16.93
CA ARG A 112 -2.92 0.08 16.77
C ARG A 112 -3.43 -0.20 15.38
N VAL A 113 -2.62 0.06 14.34
CA VAL A 113 -2.95 -0.30 12.95
C VAL A 113 -3.12 -1.81 12.83
N LEU A 114 -2.15 -2.59 13.33
CA LEU A 114 -2.18 -4.05 13.25
C LEU A 114 -3.34 -4.63 14.07
N ALA A 115 -3.57 -4.15 15.28
CA ALA A 115 -4.69 -4.59 16.12
C ALA A 115 -6.05 -4.27 15.48
N HIS A 116 -6.18 -3.10 14.86
CA HIS A 116 -7.38 -2.74 14.10
C HIS A 116 -7.59 -3.67 12.90
N ALA A 117 -6.53 -3.97 12.14
CA ALA A 117 -6.61 -4.92 11.03
C ALA A 117 -7.05 -6.31 11.48
N VAL A 118 -6.55 -6.82 12.61
CA VAL A 118 -7.00 -8.08 13.21
C VAL A 118 -8.50 -8.04 13.49
N LYS A 119 -8.98 -6.98 14.13
CA LYS A 119 -10.40 -6.81 14.47
C LYS A 119 -11.29 -6.78 13.23
N GLU A 120 -10.88 -6.03 12.20
CA GLU A 120 -11.59 -5.94 10.93
C GLU A 120 -11.64 -7.29 10.23
N THR A 121 -10.50 -7.97 10.10
CA THR A 121 -10.40 -9.28 9.45
C THR A 121 -11.24 -10.35 10.13
N ARG A 122 -11.26 -10.37 11.47
CA ARG A 122 -12.09 -11.31 12.25
C ARG A 122 -13.59 -11.07 12.04
N THR A 123 -13.99 -9.82 11.80
CA THR A 123 -15.39 -9.46 11.54
C THR A 123 -15.79 -9.79 10.11
N ASN A 124 -14.97 -9.38 9.14
CA ASN A 124 -15.14 -9.70 7.73
C ASN A 124 -13.73 -9.69 7.08
N PRO A 125 -13.34 -10.70 6.28
CA PRO A 125 -11.96 -10.80 5.80
C PRO A 125 -11.45 -9.56 5.07
N VAL A 126 -10.29 -9.04 5.51
CA VAL A 126 -9.50 -8.05 4.77
C VAL A 126 -8.49 -8.79 3.91
N LYS A 127 -8.37 -8.39 2.64
CA LYS A 127 -7.49 -9.04 1.66
C LYS A 127 -6.02 -8.69 1.88
N ALA A 128 -5.76 -7.46 2.29
CA ALA A 128 -4.41 -6.98 2.59
C ALA A 128 -4.45 -5.72 3.45
N VAL A 129 -3.35 -5.48 4.16
CA VAL A 129 -3.06 -4.20 4.81
C VAL A 129 -1.88 -3.59 4.06
N VAL A 130 -1.98 -2.32 3.67
CA VAL A 130 -0.82 -1.52 3.27
C VAL A 130 -0.51 -0.59 4.41
N PHE A 131 0.76 -0.54 4.81
CA PHE A 131 1.27 0.44 5.76
C PHE A 131 2.41 1.22 5.11
N ILE A 132 2.35 2.55 5.21
CA ILE A 132 3.44 3.43 4.77
C ILE A 132 3.96 4.21 5.99
N GLY A 133 5.26 4.11 6.28
CA GLY A 133 5.93 4.83 7.36
C GLY A 133 7.45 4.91 7.16
N ASP A 134 8.10 5.74 7.97
CA ASP A 134 9.54 6.03 7.95
C ASP A 134 10.26 5.58 9.24
N CYS A 135 9.54 5.41 10.34
CA CYS A 135 10.10 5.08 11.65
C CYS A 135 9.29 4.00 12.40
N CYS A 136 9.90 3.48 13.47
CA CYS A 136 9.24 2.63 14.46
C CYS A 136 9.93 2.83 15.82
N GLU A 137 9.22 3.39 16.81
CA GLU A 137 9.73 3.47 18.20
C GLU A 137 9.04 2.46 19.13
N GLU A 138 8.14 1.64 18.60
CA GLU A 138 7.34 0.67 19.36
C GLU A 138 8.07 -0.66 19.63
N PRO A 139 7.67 -1.41 20.69
CA PRO A 139 8.24 -2.72 20.99
C PRO A 139 8.02 -3.73 19.84
N VAL A 140 9.12 -4.24 19.29
CA VAL A 140 9.11 -5.12 18.11
C VAL A 140 8.35 -6.43 18.36
N ASP A 141 8.46 -6.99 19.56
CA ASP A 141 7.82 -8.27 19.91
C ASP A 141 6.29 -8.20 19.83
N GLU A 142 5.69 -7.08 20.24
CA GLU A 142 4.24 -6.87 20.18
C GLU A 142 3.74 -6.75 18.74
N LEU A 143 4.50 -6.03 17.89
CA LEU A 143 4.21 -5.90 16.46
C LEU A 143 4.31 -7.25 15.75
N CYS A 144 5.37 -8.01 16.03
CA CYS A 144 5.59 -9.34 15.48
C CYS A 144 4.52 -10.34 15.92
N HIS A 145 4.09 -10.31 17.19
CA HIS A 145 3.00 -11.15 17.68
C HIS A 145 1.71 -10.91 16.89
N THR A 146 1.32 -9.64 16.76
CA THR A 146 0.09 -9.25 16.03
C THR A 146 0.21 -9.57 14.53
N ALA A 147 1.39 -9.38 13.94
CA ALA A 147 1.65 -9.73 12.54
C ALA A 147 1.53 -11.24 12.28
N GLY A 148 2.01 -12.06 13.21
CA GLY A 148 1.82 -13.52 13.16
C GLY A 148 0.35 -13.92 13.20
N GLU A 149 -0.46 -13.23 14.01
CA GLU A 149 -1.91 -13.43 14.03
C GLU A 149 -2.55 -13.10 12.67
N LEU A 150 -2.21 -11.96 12.08
CA LEU A 150 -2.67 -11.59 10.73
C LEU A 150 -2.28 -12.63 9.69
N GLY A 151 -1.09 -13.23 9.81
CA GLY A 151 -0.64 -14.34 8.96
C GLY A 151 -1.54 -15.58 9.09
N MET A 152 -1.94 -15.95 10.30
CA MET A 152 -2.90 -17.04 10.53
C MET A 152 -4.28 -16.73 9.93
N LEU A 153 -4.69 -15.46 9.96
CA LEU A 153 -5.93 -14.96 9.34
C LEU A 153 -5.81 -14.73 7.82
N ARG A 154 -4.65 -15.05 7.21
CA ARG A 154 -4.37 -14.83 5.78
C ARG A 154 -4.56 -13.37 5.34
N THR A 155 -4.20 -12.43 6.21
CA THR A 155 -4.19 -10.99 5.92
C THR A 155 -2.74 -10.50 5.83
N PRO A 156 -2.12 -10.50 4.63
CA PRO A 156 -0.76 -10.02 4.46
C PRO A 156 -0.64 -8.51 4.73
N VAL A 157 0.46 -8.11 5.36
CA VAL A 157 0.83 -6.72 5.58
C VAL A 157 1.95 -6.33 4.63
N PHE A 158 1.65 -5.40 3.73
CA PHE A 158 2.60 -4.76 2.83
C PHE A 158 3.19 -3.54 3.53
N MET A 159 4.48 -3.60 3.89
CA MET A 159 5.18 -2.55 4.60
C MET A 159 6.02 -1.73 3.61
N PHE A 160 5.59 -0.51 3.32
CA PHE A 160 6.31 0.43 2.46
C PHE A 160 7.08 1.42 3.30
N HIS A 161 8.40 1.28 3.26
CA HIS A 161 9.32 2.02 4.10
C HIS A 161 9.86 3.24 3.35
N GLU A 162 9.54 4.42 3.85
CA GLU A 162 10.11 5.65 3.36
C GLU A 162 11.47 5.91 4.03
N GLY A 163 12.52 6.13 3.23
CA GLY A 163 13.83 6.49 3.76
C GLY A 163 14.72 5.30 4.09
N SER A 164 15.60 5.48 5.08
CA SER A 164 16.76 4.60 5.28
C SER A 164 16.98 4.13 6.72
N ASP A 165 16.02 4.35 7.63
CA ASP A 165 16.16 3.95 9.03
C ASP A 165 16.38 2.43 9.17
N ALA A 166 17.52 2.06 9.74
CA ALA A 166 17.92 0.67 9.81
C ALA A 166 17.04 -0.16 10.76
N HIS A 167 16.53 0.47 11.82
CA HIS A 167 15.68 -0.19 12.81
C HIS A 167 14.29 -0.44 12.23
N ALA A 168 13.62 0.59 11.70
CA ALA A 168 12.33 0.51 11.04
C ALA A 168 12.36 -0.51 9.89
N ARG A 169 13.44 -0.52 9.07
CA ARG A 169 13.64 -1.56 8.05
C ARG A 169 13.57 -2.97 8.64
N ALA A 170 14.32 -3.24 9.71
CA ALA A 170 14.35 -4.56 10.32
C ALA A 170 12.97 -4.97 10.86
N VAL A 171 12.29 -4.04 11.55
CA VAL A 171 10.94 -4.28 12.09
C VAL A 171 9.94 -4.56 10.96
N PHE A 172 9.92 -3.72 9.93
CA PHE A 172 8.95 -3.81 8.83
C PHE A 172 9.12 -5.09 8.03
N GLN A 173 10.37 -5.53 7.81
CA GLN A 173 10.66 -6.82 7.18
C GLN A 173 10.14 -8.01 8.00
N GLN A 174 10.25 -7.95 9.35
CA GLN A 174 9.71 -9.01 10.20
C GLN A 174 8.18 -9.01 10.19
N VAL A 175 7.55 -7.84 10.34
CA VAL A 175 6.08 -7.70 10.28
C VAL A 175 5.53 -8.22 8.95
N SER A 176 6.12 -7.83 7.82
CA SER A 176 5.67 -8.29 6.51
C SER A 176 5.87 -9.80 6.35
N LYS A 177 7.01 -10.34 6.81
CA LYS A 177 7.30 -11.78 6.74
C LYS A 177 6.33 -12.62 7.58
N LEU A 178 6.04 -12.20 8.81
CA LEU A 178 5.17 -12.95 9.74
C LEU A 178 3.71 -12.93 9.30
N SER A 179 3.25 -11.83 8.70
CA SER A 179 1.90 -11.73 8.14
C SER A 179 1.75 -12.41 6.76
N GLY A 180 2.86 -12.81 6.13
CA GLY A 180 2.86 -13.34 4.75
C GLY A 180 2.75 -12.26 3.67
N GLY A 181 2.96 -10.99 4.02
CA GLY A 181 3.06 -9.86 3.10
C GLY A 181 4.48 -9.62 2.61
N ALA A 182 4.74 -8.38 2.19
CA ALA A 182 6.01 -7.99 1.57
C ALA A 182 6.49 -6.62 2.05
N TYR A 183 7.81 -6.47 2.05
CA TYR A 183 8.48 -5.20 2.37
C TYR A 183 9.02 -4.57 1.09
N ALA A 184 8.89 -3.25 0.97
CA ALA A 184 9.56 -2.48 -0.07
C ALA A 184 10.02 -1.11 0.46
N PRO A 185 11.29 -0.75 0.26
CA PRO A 185 11.75 0.62 0.50
C PRO A 185 11.33 1.51 -0.68
N PHE A 186 11.08 2.78 -0.42
CA PHE A 186 10.97 3.82 -1.43
C PHE A 186 11.57 5.13 -0.91
N ASP A 187 11.77 6.06 -1.83
CA ASP A 187 12.32 7.39 -1.54
C ASP A 187 11.43 8.46 -2.17
N ARG A 188 11.42 9.66 -1.55
CA ARG A 188 10.72 10.87 -2.02
C ARG A 188 11.15 11.28 -3.42
N SER A 189 12.37 10.91 -3.83
CA SER A 189 12.89 11.14 -5.18
C SER A 189 12.22 10.26 -6.25
N SER A 190 11.48 9.22 -5.84
CA SER A 190 10.97 8.16 -6.72
C SER A 190 9.46 7.91 -6.54
N PRO A 191 8.59 8.92 -6.79
CA PRO A 191 7.14 8.76 -6.64
C PRO A 191 6.55 7.66 -7.53
N GLN A 192 7.19 7.37 -8.67
CA GLN A 192 6.82 6.27 -9.55
C GLN A 192 6.94 4.89 -8.87
N VAL A 193 7.92 4.70 -7.99
CA VAL A 193 8.08 3.45 -7.25
C VAL A 193 6.90 3.22 -6.31
N LEU A 194 6.53 4.24 -5.54
CA LEU A 194 5.37 4.14 -4.65
C LEU A 194 4.10 3.86 -5.46
N LYS A 195 3.90 4.55 -6.59
CA LYS A 195 2.79 4.29 -7.52
C LYS A 195 2.74 2.82 -7.97
N ASP A 196 3.86 2.27 -8.42
CA ASP A 196 3.93 0.89 -8.91
C ASP A 196 3.64 -0.13 -7.80
N LEU A 197 4.17 0.12 -6.60
CA LEU A 197 3.93 -0.70 -5.40
C LEU A 197 2.45 -0.67 -4.99
N MET A 198 1.83 0.51 -5.02
CA MET A 198 0.40 0.67 -4.74
C MET A 198 -0.46 -0.07 -5.76
N ALA A 199 -0.13 0.02 -7.06
CA ALA A 199 -0.80 -0.73 -8.11
C ALA A 199 -0.68 -2.24 -7.90
N ALA A 200 0.51 -2.73 -7.52
CA ALA A 200 0.73 -4.14 -7.23
C ALA A 200 -0.19 -4.65 -6.11
N VAL A 201 -0.34 -3.90 -5.02
CA VAL A 201 -1.22 -4.32 -3.90
C VAL A 201 -2.69 -4.26 -4.29
N ALA A 202 -3.08 -3.27 -5.08
CA ALA A 202 -4.42 -3.19 -5.67
C ALA A 202 -4.77 -4.44 -6.51
N VAL A 203 -3.84 -4.87 -7.37
CA VAL A 203 -3.98 -6.10 -8.16
C VAL A 203 -4.07 -7.33 -7.25
N TYR A 204 -3.20 -7.41 -6.23
CA TYR A 204 -3.24 -8.49 -5.25
C TYR A 204 -4.56 -8.55 -4.49
N ALA A 205 -5.07 -7.43 -4.00
CA ALA A 205 -6.30 -7.38 -3.22
C ALA A 205 -7.54 -7.78 -4.03
N SER A 206 -7.51 -7.56 -5.35
CA SER A 206 -8.62 -7.85 -6.25
C SER A 206 -8.54 -9.25 -6.89
N GLY A 207 -7.33 -9.76 -7.16
CA GLY A 207 -7.11 -11.00 -7.92
C GLY A 207 -6.15 -12.01 -7.27
N GLY A 208 -5.65 -11.72 -6.07
CA GLY A 208 -4.75 -12.59 -5.32
C GLY A 208 -3.33 -12.67 -5.89
N ALA A 209 -2.56 -13.64 -5.38
CA ALA A 209 -1.14 -13.83 -5.73
C ALA A 209 -0.91 -14.10 -7.22
N LYS A 210 -1.81 -14.84 -7.88
CA LYS A 210 -1.72 -15.14 -9.32
C LYS A 210 -1.82 -13.87 -10.17
N ALA A 211 -2.80 -13.01 -9.89
CA ALA A 211 -2.95 -11.74 -10.61
C ALA A 211 -1.74 -10.83 -10.39
N LEU A 212 -1.19 -10.81 -9.17
CA LEU A 212 0.04 -10.08 -8.88
C LEU A 212 1.24 -10.63 -9.68
N GLN A 213 1.37 -11.96 -9.80
CA GLN A 213 2.41 -12.60 -10.61
C GLN A 213 2.33 -12.18 -12.08
N ASP A 214 1.15 -12.25 -12.68
CA ASP A 214 0.92 -11.88 -14.07
C ASP A 214 1.25 -10.39 -14.29
N PHE A 215 0.79 -9.52 -13.40
CA PHE A 215 1.11 -8.08 -13.40
C PHE A 215 2.62 -7.86 -13.33
N SER A 216 3.30 -8.49 -12.37
CA SER A 216 4.72 -8.28 -12.08
C SER A 216 5.63 -8.57 -13.27
N SER A 217 5.26 -9.48 -14.17
CA SER A 217 6.07 -9.87 -15.32
C SER A 217 6.43 -8.68 -16.23
N ARG A 218 5.52 -7.71 -16.33
CA ARG A 218 5.62 -6.49 -17.16
C ARG A 218 5.87 -5.21 -16.34
N SER A 219 5.96 -5.33 -15.02
CA SER A 219 6.15 -4.19 -14.10
C SER A 219 7.62 -3.88 -13.81
N SER A 220 7.83 -2.82 -13.03
CA SER A 220 9.13 -2.38 -12.54
C SER A 220 9.86 -3.44 -11.70
N PRO A 221 11.20 -3.35 -11.60
CA PRO A 221 12.00 -4.26 -10.76
C PRO A 221 11.52 -4.34 -9.31
N GLU A 222 10.99 -3.25 -8.77
CA GLU A 222 10.48 -3.13 -7.40
C GLU A 222 9.23 -4.00 -7.20
N VAL A 223 8.28 -3.96 -8.14
CA VAL A 223 7.09 -4.83 -8.12
C VAL A 223 7.48 -6.30 -8.27
N LYS A 224 8.48 -6.61 -9.11
CA LYS A 224 9.01 -7.98 -9.22
C LYS A 224 9.61 -8.47 -7.91
N ARG A 225 10.34 -7.62 -7.19
CA ARG A 225 10.89 -7.94 -5.85
C ARG A 225 9.80 -8.09 -4.81
N LEU A 226 8.78 -7.24 -4.84
CA LEU A 226 7.61 -7.33 -3.96
C LEU A 226 6.90 -8.67 -4.15
N THR A 227 6.63 -9.04 -5.41
CA THR A 227 5.89 -10.25 -5.78
C THR A 227 6.61 -11.53 -5.33
N LYS A 228 7.94 -11.57 -5.40
CA LYS A 228 8.73 -12.73 -4.95
C LYS A 228 8.64 -13.00 -3.44
N GLN A 229 8.19 -12.03 -2.64
CA GLN A 229 8.04 -12.19 -1.19
C GLN A 229 6.68 -12.76 -0.81
N ILE A 230 5.69 -12.66 -1.71
CA ILE A 230 4.33 -13.15 -1.49
C ILE A 230 4.28 -14.66 -1.80
N ARG A 231 3.69 -15.42 -0.89
CA ARG A 231 3.54 -16.89 -0.98
C ARG A 231 2.22 -17.29 -1.60
#